data_AF-A0A5E4LCT1-F1
#
_entry.id   AF-A0A5E4LCT1-F1
#
_cell.length_a   1.000
_cell.length_b   1.000
_cell.length_c   1.000
_cell.angle_alpha   90.00
_cell.angle_beta   90.00
_cell.angle_gamma   90.00
#
_symmetry.space_group_name_H-M   'P 1'
#
loop_
_entity.id
_entity.type
_entity.pdbx_description
1 polymer ?
#
loop_
_entity_poly.entity_id
_entity_poly.type
_entity_poly.pdbx_seq_one_letter_code
_entity_poly.pdbx_strand_id
1 'polypeptide(L)'
;MFIRSPIIAVLGHVDNGKTSLLDAIRGTGFAKKEAGGITQMIGASYVPKENIEAISRPIAEKMKIKLIVPGILFIDTPGHEAFTNLRERGGSIADMAILVVDIAQGFQPQTIESIKILKNAKTPFVIAANKLDLVNGWKTHKTDSFLESLALQPEHVQGNLDTKVYELVGKLAEFGFDSERFDRVRDFTKQLAIVPVSAKTHEGLSELLLFIAGLSQRFLEKELNLHPDISAKGSVIEVKDEIGMGPTIDVIIYDGVLREGDEIIFLAKAGVKITKVRALLQPNISGGKEKFRRVAQVAAAAGVKISAPGLEDTISGSPVMVTTNYERDKGEIEAQMKSIIFESEELGVVVKADSLGSVEAILKLLRDAEIPVKAADVGNVTKGDVLLASTVASEDKYAGAVLAFNVQVLSDAKSASDETRVPIIYSNIVYQLLDRYEEWKTEEREREKKEVLEKMPWPCRIKALPGFFFRANKPAIFGIEVLAGKLKPHVRLMNKQGVILGEIKTIQKEKESLPEAEKGVQAAISVDEITLNRDIREGDVLLVYMTKDELEKWKKKADALSQEENDVLMQVEDLVSVRI
;
A
#
# COMPACT_ATOMS: atom_id res chain seq x y z
N MET A 1 38.73 -11.76 -6.36
CA MET A 1 37.39 -11.18 -6.20
C MET A 1 36.42 -12.34 -6.21
N PHE A 2 35.68 -12.57 -5.11
CA PHE A 2 34.68 -13.63 -5.05
C PHE A 2 33.34 -13.01 -5.44
N ILE A 3 32.53 -13.72 -6.23
CA ILE A 3 31.19 -13.27 -6.61
C ILE A 3 30.20 -14.17 -5.88
N ARG A 4 29.22 -13.59 -5.17
CA ARG A 4 28.12 -14.36 -4.57
C ARG A 4 27.06 -14.69 -5.61
N SER A 5 26.23 -15.66 -5.28
CA SER A 5 24.96 -15.86 -5.99
C SER A 5 24.07 -14.63 -5.88
N PRO A 6 23.40 -14.23 -6.96
CA PRO A 6 22.30 -13.29 -6.87
C PRO A 6 21.17 -13.89 -6.04
N ILE A 7 20.57 -13.02 -5.24
CA ILE A 7 19.39 -13.29 -4.43
C ILE A 7 18.18 -12.83 -5.24
N ILE A 8 17.27 -13.75 -5.55
CA ILE A 8 16.15 -13.52 -6.46
C ILE A 8 14.83 -13.68 -5.71
N ALA A 9 14.07 -12.60 -5.60
CA ALA A 9 12.72 -12.66 -5.04
C ALA A 9 11.71 -13.16 -6.09
N VAL A 10 10.74 -13.98 -5.69
CA VAL A 10 9.64 -14.43 -6.57
C VAL A 10 8.33 -13.80 -6.12
N LEU A 11 7.74 -13.00 -6.99
CA LEU A 11 6.54 -12.18 -6.76
C LEU A 11 5.41 -12.61 -7.68
N GLY A 12 4.19 -12.17 -7.42
CA GLY A 12 3.02 -12.48 -8.25
C GLY A 12 1.76 -12.69 -7.42
N HIS A 13 0.61 -12.75 -8.10
CA HIS A 13 -0.68 -12.95 -7.44
C HIS A 13 -0.81 -14.35 -6.82
N VAL A 14 -1.76 -14.51 -5.89
CA VAL A 14 -2.23 -15.82 -5.44
C VAL A 14 -2.60 -16.65 -6.67
N ASP A 15 -2.25 -17.94 -6.65
CA ASP A 15 -2.52 -18.90 -7.73
C ASP A 15 -1.87 -18.63 -9.10
N ASN A 16 -1.04 -17.59 -9.27
CA ASN A 16 -0.21 -17.43 -10.47
C ASN A 16 0.89 -18.51 -10.59
N GLY A 17 1.06 -19.33 -9.56
CA GLY A 17 1.98 -20.48 -9.57
C GLY A 17 3.40 -20.17 -9.13
N LYS A 18 3.61 -19.21 -8.21
CA LYS A 18 4.93 -18.91 -7.62
C LYS A 18 5.58 -20.14 -6.98
N THR A 19 4.86 -20.79 -6.07
CA THR A 19 5.32 -22.00 -5.39
C THR A 19 5.54 -23.13 -6.37
N SER A 20 4.62 -23.33 -7.32
CA SER A 20 4.78 -24.33 -8.39
C SER A 20 6.00 -24.07 -9.26
N LEU A 21 6.31 -22.80 -9.58
CA LEU A 21 7.48 -22.43 -10.36
C LEU A 21 8.76 -22.74 -9.58
N LEU A 22 8.81 -22.38 -8.29
CA LEU A 22 9.92 -22.73 -7.42
C LEU A 22 10.06 -24.24 -7.26
N ASP A 23 8.96 -24.98 -7.12
CA ASP A 23 8.95 -26.45 -7.08
C ASP A 23 9.45 -27.07 -8.38
N ALA A 24 9.08 -26.51 -9.53
CA ALA A 24 9.54 -26.97 -10.83
C ALA A 24 11.03 -26.73 -10.99
N ILE A 25 11.52 -25.53 -10.62
CA ILE A 25 12.95 -25.22 -10.55
C ILE A 25 13.66 -26.17 -9.59
N ARG A 26 13.06 -26.51 -8.43
CA ARG A 26 13.56 -27.52 -7.47
C ARG A 26 13.58 -28.93 -8.06
N GLY A 27 12.62 -29.26 -8.92
CA GLY A 27 12.35 -30.61 -9.44
C GLY A 27 13.02 -30.94 -10.78
N THR A 28 13.61 -29.98 -11.49
CA THR A 28 14.27 -30.20 -12.79
C THR A 28 15.50 -31.12 -12.66
N GLY A 29 15.38 -32.29 -13.30
CA GLY A 29 16.48 -33.06 -13.93
C GLY A 29 17.47 -33.83 -13.06
N PHE A 30 18.11 -33.20 -12.07
CA PHE A 30 19.31 -33.75 -11.42
C PHE A 30 19.26 -33.81 -9.88
N ALA A 31 18.24 -33.20 -9.24
CA ALA A 31 18.09 -33.17 -7.79
C ALA A 31 17.85 -34.55 -7.13
N LYS A 32 17.50 -35.59 -7.90
CA LYS A 32 17.25 -36.95 -7.38
C LYS A 32 18.44 -37.91 -7.45
N LYS A 33 19.55 -37.57 -8.11
CA LYS A 33 20.64 -38.53 -8.40
C LYS A 33 22.05 -38.17 -7.91
N GLU A 34 22.30 -36.94 -7.49
CA GLU A 34 23.60 -36.57 -6.88
C GLU A 34 23.43 -35.99 -5.48
N ALA A 35 24.44 -36.22 -4.63
CA ALA A 35 24.50 -35.79 -3.23
C ALA A 35 24.60 -34.25 -3.04
N GLY A 36 24.25 -33.45 -4.06
CA GLY A 36 24.40 -32.00 -4.12
C GLY A 36 23.20 -31.25 -4.73
N GLY A 37 21.98 -31.81 -4.67
CA GLY A 37 20.77 -31.21 -5.24
C GLY A 37 20.39 -29.81 -4.71
N ILE A 38 19.29 -29.26 -5.23
CA ILE A 38 18.77 -27.93 -4.86
C ILE A 38 18.49 -27.89 -3.36
N THR A 39 19.18 -26.98 -2.67
CA THR A 39 19.10 -26.86 -1.22
C THR A 39 17.96 -25.92 -0.89
N GLN A 40 16.86 -26.46 -0.37
CA GLN A 40 15.88 -25.61 0.28
C GLN A 40 16.56 -25.03 1.53
N MET A 41 16.63 -23.72 1.63
CA MET A 41 17.04 -22.96 2.79
C MET A 41 15.78 -22.39 3.45
N ILE A 42 15.92 -21.84 4.65
CA ILE A 42 14.74 -21.40 5.39
C ILE A 42 14.19 -20.14 4.71
N GLY A 43 13.01 -20.25 4.10
CA GLY A 43 12.42 -19.20 3.27
C GLY A 43 13.19 -18.93 1.96
N ALA A 44 14.09 -19.83 1.54
CA ALA A 44 14.90 -19.65 0.33
C ALA A 44 15.22 -20.99 -0.37
N SER A 45 15.72 -20.97 -1.60
CA SER A 45 16.11 -22.17 -2.36
C SER A 45 17.35 -21.86 -3.20
N TYR A 46 18.44 -22.59 -2.97
CA TYR A 46 19.69 -22.41 -3.70
C TYR A 46 19.79 -23.37 -4.88
N VAL A 47 19.94 -22.81 -6.08
CA VAL A 47 20.14 -23.54 -7.34
C VAL A 47 21.59 -23.37 -7.79
N PRO A 48 22.43 -24.43 -7.73
CA PRO A 48 23.82 -24.37 -8.16
C PRO A 48 23.97 -24.04 -9.64
N LYS A 49 25.09 -23.41 -9.99
CA LYS A 49 25.44 -23.10 -11.39
C LYS A 49 25.40 -24.34 -12.28
N GLU A 50 25.88 -25.48 -11.80
CA GLU A 50 25.96 -26.73 -12.55
C GLU A 50 24.57 -27.19 -13.00
N ASN A 51 23.56 -27.03 -12.14
CA ASN A 51 22.17 -27.35 -12.47
C ASN A 51 21.62 -26.40 -13.53
N ILE A 52 21.91 -25.10 -13.41
CA ILE A 52 21.49 -24.10 -14.40
C ILE A 52 22.11 -24.43 -15.76
N GLU A 53 23.43 -24.65 -15.80
CA GLU A 53 24.15 -24.98 -17.04
C GLU A 53 23.64 -26.29 -17.66
N ALA A 54 23.30 -27.31 -16.85
CA ALA A 54 22.77 -28.57 -17.35
C ALA A 54 21.41 -28.40 -18.06
N ILE A 55 20.51 -27.60 -17.50
CA ILE A 55 19.16 -27.37 -18.05
C ILE A 55 19.21 -26.37 -19.22
N SER A 56 20.10 -25.37 -19.16
CA SER A 56 20.16 -24.30 -20.15
C SER A 56 21.21 -24.52 -21.25
N ARG A 57 21.91 -25.65 -21.30
CA ARG A 57 23.04 -25.86 -22.22
C ARG A 57 22.74 -25.52 -23.68
N PRO A 58 21.66 -26.02 -24.31
CA PRO A 58 21.41 -25.76 -25.73
C PRO A 58 21.22 -24.28 -26.02
N ILE A 59 20.52 -23.57 -25.14
CA ILE A 59 20.24 -22.16 -25.30
C ILE A 59 21.42 -21.27 -24.91
N ALA A 60 22.21 -21.67 -23.89
CA ALA A 60 23.43 -20.98 -23.49
C ALA A 60 24.49 -20.99 -24.60
N GLU A 61 24.65 -22.11 -25.31
CA GLU A 61 25.53 -22.22 -26.48
C GLU A 61 25.03 -21.35 -27.64
N LYS A 62 23.74 -21.40 -27.96
CA LYS A 62 23.11 -20.59 -29.02
C LYS A 62 23.24 -19.09 -28.75
N MET A 63 23.06 -18.66 -27.51
CA MET A 63 23.15 -17.25 -27.09
C MET A 63 24.55 -16.81 -26.66
N LYS A 64 25.54 -17.73 -26.64
CA LYS A 64 26.92 -17.50 -26.19
C LYS A 64 27.00 -16.91 -24.77
N ILE A 65 26.12 -17.35 -23.87
CA ILE A 65 26.10 -16.91 -22.47
C ILE A 65 26.95 -17.87 -21.64
N LYS A 66 27.96 -17.32 -20.95
CA LYS A 66 28.80 -18.06 -20.00
C LYS A 66 28.48 -17.61 -18.58
N LEU A 67 28.07 -18.54 -17.72
CA LEU A 67 27.74 -18.23 -16.33
C LEU A 67 29.00 -18.10 -15.47
N ILE A 68 29.09 -17.01 -14.73
CA ILE A 68 30.19 -16.71 -13.81
C ILE A 68 29.73 -16.87 -12.36
N VAL A 69 28.47 -16.50 -12.07
CA VAL A 69 27.88 -16.62 -10.73
C VAL A 69 27.83 -18.08 -10.27
N PRO A 70 28.01 -18.36 -8.96
CA PRO A 70 28.09 -19.73 -8.44
C PRO A 70 26.74 -20.47 -8.40
N GLY A 71 25.63 -19.77 -8.63
CA GLY A 71 24.27 -20.28 -8.56
C GLY A 71 23.29 -19.13 -8.35
N ILE A 72 22.03 -19.44 -8.04
CA ILE A 72 21.00 -18.47 -7.69
C ILE A 72 20.40 -18.83 -6.33
N LEU A 73 20.23 -17.84 -5.44
CA LEU A 73 19.46 -18.00 -4.21
C LEU A 73 18.06 -17.42 -4.41
N PHE A 74 17.06 -18.25 -4.62
CA PHE A 74 15.67 -17.80 -4.63
C PHE A 74 15.18 -17.55 -3.21
N ILE A 75 14.42 -16.48 -3.00
CA ILE A 75 13.67 -16.28 -1.76
C ILE A 75 12.24 -16.77 -2.00
N ASP A 76 11.85 -17.78 -1.21
CA ASP A 76 10.54 -18.42 -1.21
C ASP A 76 9.76 -17.88 -0.02
N THR A 77 9.36 -16.61 -0.11
CA THR A 77 8.52 -16.01 0.91
C THR A 77 7.05 -16.03 0.48
N PRO A 78 6.14 -16.48 1.35
CA PRO A 78 4.72 -16.41 1.07
C PRO A 78 4.25 -14.94 0.99
N GLY A 79 3.46 -14.64 -0.04
CA GLY A 79 2.80 -13.34 -0.20
C GLY A 79 3.70 -12.19 -0.69
N HIS A 80 3.07 -11.05 -0.94
CA HIS A 80 3.70 -9.74 -1.21
C HIS A 80 4.29 -9.12 0.08
N GLU A 81 3.80 -9.52 1.26
CA GLU A 81 4.15 -8.98 2.59
C GLU A 81 5.65 -9.12 2.91
N ALA A 82 6.25 -10.24 2.55
CA ALA A 82 7.66 -10.48 2.80
C ALA A 82 8.59 -9.68 1.87
N PHE A 83 8.13 -9.28 0.68
CA PHE A 83 8.94 -8.45 -0.22
C PHE A 83 9.11 -7.03 0.31
N THR A 84 8.06 -6.49 0.93
CA THR A 84 8.12 -5.23 1.69
C THR A 84 9.20 -5.30 2.77
N ASN A 85 9.28 -6.42 3.48
CA ASN A 85 10.33 -6.70 4.46
C ASN A 85 11.74 -6.87 3.88
N LEU A 86 11.83 -7.23 2.61
CA LEU A 86 13.09 -7.58 1.95
C LEU A 86 13.73 -6.42 1.20
N ARG A 87 13.14 -5.22 1.20
CA ARG A 87 13.61 -4.18 0.28
C ARG A 87 13.49 -2.73 0.69
N GLU A 88 14.12 -2.31 1.80
CA GLU A 88 14.43 -0.88 1.92
C GLU A 88 15.61 -0.45 2.78
N ARG A 89 16.57 -1.34 3.04
CA ARG A 89 17.88 -0.92 3.58
C ARG A 89 18.87 -0.70 2.45
N GLY A 90 19.89 0.14 2.68
CA GLY A 90 21.00 0.42 1.75
C GLY A 90 21.85 -0.78 1.27
N GLY A 91 21.33 -2.01 1.37
CA GLY A 91 21.68 -3.21 0.62
C GLY A 91 20.39 -3.96 0.30
N SER A 92 20.05 -4.05 -0.99
CA SER A 92 18.90 -4.82 -1.49
C SER A 92 19.09 -6.29 -1.11
N ILE A 93 18.21 -6.88 -0.28
CA ILE A 93 18.38 -8.31 0.05
C ILE A 93 18.18 -9.14 -1.21
N ALA A 94 17.21 -8.77 -2.05
CA ALA A 94 17.07 -9.33 -3.39
C ALA A 94 17.75 -8.43 -4.43
N ASP A 95 18.67 -8.98 -5.21
CA ASP A 95 19.37 -8.29 -6.30
C ASP A 95 18.45 -8.04 -7.49
N MET A 96 17.52 -8.97 -7.74
CA MET A 96 16.55 -8.95 -8.84
C MET A 96 15.28 -9.71 -8.43
N ALA A 97 14.19 -9.54 -9.18
CA ALA A 97 12.95 -10.28 -8.95
C ALA A 97 12.43 -11.02 -10.20
N ILE A 98 11.64 -12.06 -9.97
CA ILE A 98 10.74 -12.67 -10.95
C ILE A 98 9.32 -12.25 -10.58
N LEU A 99 8.62 -11.59 -11.50
CA LEU A 99 7.18 -11.38 -11.37
C LEU A 99 6.43 -12.47 -12.14
N VAL A 100 5.81 -13.38 -11.41
CA VAL A 100 5.03 -14.49 -11.96
C VAL A 100 3.63 -14.02 -12.29
N VAL A 101 3.28 -14.12 -13.57
CA VAL A 101 1.98 -13.72 -14.12
C VAL A 101 1.36 -14.93 -14.79
N ASP A 102 0.11 -15.26 -14.45
CA ASP A 102 -0.65 -16.24 -15.22
C ASP A 102 -0.95 -15.66 -16.61
N ILE A 103 -0.41 -16.28 -17.66
CA ILE A 103 -0.55 -15.78 -19.03
C ILE A 103 -1.98 -15.85 -19.55
N ALA A 104 -2.83 -16.73 -18.99
CA ALA A 104 -4.23 -16.83 -19.36
C ALA A 104 -5.08 -15.74 -18.68
N GLN A 105 -4.80 -15.45 -17.41
CA GLN A 105 -5.55 -14.48 -16.60
C GLN A 105 -5.04 -13.04 -16.72
N GLY A 106 -3.78 -12.83 -17.08
CA GLY A 106 -3.16 -11.51 -17.14
C GLY A 106 -2.91 -10.90 -15.75
N PHE A 107 -2.93 -9.57 -15.68
CA PHE A 107 -2.58 -8.84 -14.45
C PHE A 107 -3.73 -8.83 -13.45
N GLN A 108 -3.40 -9.20 -12.21
CA GLN A 108 -4.32 -9.21 -11.07
C GLN A 108 -3.91 -8.14 -10.04
N PRO A 109 -4.73 -7.79 -9.03
CA PRO A 109 -4.44 -6.71 -8.09
C PRO A 109 -3.06 -6.79 -7.41
N GLN A 110 -2.64 -7.96 -6.93
CA GLN A 110 -1.30 -8.14 -6.32
C GLN A 110 -0.16 -8.11 -7.35
N THR A 111 -0.45 -8.38 -8.63
CA THR A 111 0.54 -8.21 -9.72
C THR A 111 0.83 -6.73 -9.91
N ILE A 112 -0.23 -5.91 -9.98
CA ILE A 112 -0.14 -4.45 -10.07
C ILE A 112 0.60 -3.89 -8.86
N GLU A 113 0.28 -4.36 -7.66
CA GLU A 113 0.99 -4.00 -6.44
C GLU A 113 2.49 -4.31 -6.53
N SER A 114 2.84 -5.55 -6.89
CA SER A 114 4.23 -5.98 -7.04
C SER A 114 4.99 -5.07 -8.01
N ILE A 115 4.38 -4.68 -9.14
CA ILE A 115 4.96 -3.76 -10.11
C ILE A 115 5.23 -2.38 -9.48
N LYS A 116 4.29 -1.84 -8.71
CA LYS A 116 4.48 -0.57 -8.01
C LYS A 116 5.65 -0.65 -7.01
N ILE A 117 5.77 -1.74 -6.24
CA ILE A 117 6.89 -1.92 -5.29
C ILE A 117 8.22 -2.01 -6.05
N LEU A 118 8.27 -2.86 -7.09
CA LEU A 118 9.46 -3.05 -7.92
C LEU A 118 9.92 -1.72 -8.54
N LYS A 119 8.97 -0.92 -9.05
CA LYS A 119 9.24 0.40 -9.63
C LYS A 119 9.74 1.40 -8.59
N ASN A 120 9.03 1.56 -7.47
CA ASN A 120 9.34 2.57 -6.45
C ASN A 120 10.68 2.34 -5.78
N ALA A 121 11.04 1.08 -5.55
CA ALA A 121 12.34 0.78 -4.98
C ALA A 121 13.42 0.60 -6.08
N LYS A 122 13.05 0.53 -7.38
CA LYS A 122 13.95 0.34 -8.55
C LYS A 122 14.61 -1.05 -8.64
N THR A 123 13.86 -2.15 -8.49
CA THR A 123 14.43 -3.52 -8.57
C THR A 123 14.48 -3.84 -10.05
N PRO A 124 15.60 -4.34 -10.59
CA PRO A 124 15.55 -5.07 -11.85
C PRO A 124 14.65 -6.30 -11.71
N PHE A 125 13.84 -6.61 -12.72
CA PHE A 125 13.01 -7.82 -12.70
C PHE A 125 12.72 -8.35 -14.10
N VAL A 126 12.28 -9.61 -14.15
CA VAL A 126 11.76 -10.26 -15.36
C VAL A 126 10.33 -10.73 -15.12
N ILE A 127 9.53 -10.84 -16.18
CA ILE A 127 8.20 -11.45 -16.09
C ILE A 127 8.30 -12.92 -16.44
N ALA A 128 7.86 -13.80 -15.54
CA ALA A 128 7.59 -15.20 -15.85
C ALA A 128 6.11 -15.33 -16.20
N ALA A 129 5.78 -15.38 -17.49
CA ALA A 129 4.41 -15.57 -17.97
C ALA A 129 4.07 -17.07 -17.88
N ASN A 130 3.63 -17.48 -16.68
CA ASN A 130 3.41 -18.85 -16.27
C ASN A 130 2.09 -19.43 -16.81
N LYS A 131 1.94 -20.75 -16.69
CA LYS A 131 0.82 -21.55 -17.19
C LYS A 131 0.68 -21.50 -18.72
N LEU A 132 1.82 -21.51 -19.42
CA LEU A 132 1.89 -21.64 -20.87
C LEU A 132 1.08 -22.83 -21.41
N ASP A 133 0.99 -23.92 -20.65
CA ASP A 133 0.19 -25.10 -20.97
C ASP A 133 -1.33 -24.85 -21.04
N LEU A 134 -1.80 -23.69 -20.55
CA LEU A 134 -3.21 -23.28 -20.63
C LEU A 134 -3.51 -22.34 -21.81
N VAL A 135 -2.51 -21.98 -22.63
CA VAL A 135 -2.77 -21.22 -23.85
C VAL A 135 -3.62 -22.06 -24.81
N ASN A 136 -4.66 -21.45 -25.39
CA ASN A 136 -5.62 -22.18 -26.20
C ASN A 136 -4.95 -22.86 -27.41
N GLY A 137 -5.06 -24.19 -27.46
CA GLY A 137 -4.46 -25.04 -28.48
C GLY A 137 -3.00 -25.44 -28.24
N TRP A 138 -2.39 -25.01 -27.12
CA TRP A 138 -1.01 -25.37 -26.78
C TRP A 138 -0.83 -26.87 -26.65
N LYS A 139 0.21 -27.40 -27.31
CA LYS A 139 0.61 -28.81 -27.21
C LYS A 139 1.88 -28.90 -26.41
N THR A 140 1.82 -29.54 -25.25
CA THR A 140 3.00 -29.75 -24.41
C THR A 140 4.02 -30.66 -25.09
N HIS A 141 5.28 -30.24 -25.07
CA HIS A 141 6.41 -31.04 -25.51
C HIS A 141 7.35 -31.35 -24.34
N LYS A 142 8.09 -32.47 -24.43
CA LYS A 142 9.04 -32.88 -23.38
C LYS A 142 10.38 -32.15 -23.56
N THR A 143 10.38 -30.84 -23.31
CA THR A 143 11.55 -29.97 -23.36
C THR A 143 11.44 -28.90 -22.28
N ASP A 144 12.58 -28.49 -21.72
CA ASP A 144 12.64 -27.35 -20.79
C ASP A 144 12.79 -26.01 -21.56
N SER A 145 12.91 -26.04 -22.89
CA SER A 145 13.05 -24.86 -23.75
C SER A 145 11.71 -24.38 -24.31
N PHE A 146 11.42 -23.11 -24.06
CA PHE A 146 10.30 -22.42 -24.70
C PHE A 146 10.46 -22.35 -26.21
N LEU A 147 11.65 -22.00 -26.72
CA LEU A 147 11.85 -21.81 -28.16
C LEU A 147 11.69 -23.10 -28.96
N GLU A 148 12.14 -24.23 -28.41
CA GLU A 148 11.93 -25.54 -29.01
C GLU A 148 10.44 -25.91 -29.03
N SER A 149 9.73 -25.71 -27.93
CA SER A 149 8.30 -25.99 -27.85
C SER A 149 7.49 -25.09 -28.80
N LEU A 150 7.82 -23.80 -28.88
CA LEU A 150 7.16 -22.84 -29.74
C LEU A 150 7.28 -23.22 -31.23
N ALA A 151 8.46 -23.66 -31.66
CA ALA A 151 8.71 -24.05 -33.05
C ALA A 151 7.87 -25.25 -33.51
N LEU A 152 7.39 -26.07 -32.58
CA LEU A 152 6.53 -27.23 -32.85
C LEU A 152 5.03 -26.89 -32.82
N GLN A 153 4.66 -25.68 -32.39
CA GLN A 153 3.26 -25.26 -32.34
C GLN A 153 2.72 -24.86 -33.72
N PRO A 154 1.44 -25.14 -34.02
CA PRO A 154 0.77 -24.58 -35.20
C PRO A 154 0.75 -23.05 -35.18
N GLU A 155 0.78 -22.40 -36.36
CA GLU A 155 0.81 -20.92 -36.47
C GLU A 155 -0.32 -20.22 -35.70
N HIS A 156 -1.55 -20.76 -35.72
CA HIS A 156 -2.66 -20.17 -34.98
C HIS A 156 -2.45 -20.21 -33.46
N VAL A 157 -1.78 -21.24 -32.93
CA VAL A 157 -1.45 -21.36 -31.51
C VAL A 157 -0.34 -20.37 -31.14
N GLN A 158 0.66 -20.20 -32.02
CA GLN A 158 1.69 -19.17 -31.84
C GLN A 158 1.06 -17.76 -31.82
N GLY A 159 0.07 -17.50 -32.69
CA GLY A 159 -0.71 -16.25 -32.70
C GLY A 159 -1.53 -16.03 -31.43
N ASN A 160 -2.12 -17.08 -30.86
CA ASN A 160 -2.82 -17.01 -29.58
C ASN A 160 -1.87 -16.62 -28.44
N LEU A 161 -0.68 -17.24 -28.39
CA LEU A 161 0.36 -16.88 -27.43
C LEU A 161 0.81 -15.43 -27.61
N ASP A 162 1.10 -15.01 -28.84
CA ASP A 162 1.54 -13.64 -29.11
C ASP A 162 0.50 -12.62 -28.67
N THR A 163 -0.79 -12.88 -28.93
CA THR A 163 -1.89 -12.03 -28.42
C THR A 163 -1.82 -11.88 -26.90
N LYS A 164 -1.64 -13.00 -26.17
CA LYS A 164 -1.52 -12.96 -24.71
C LYS A 164 -0.28 -12.22 -24.22
N VAL A 165 0.86 -12.38 -24.88
CA VAL A 165 2.07 -11.61 -24.55
C VAL A 165 1.86 -10.12 -24.81
N TYR A 166 1.20 -9.74 -25.91
CA TYR A 166 0.89 -8.34 -26.21
C TYR A 166 -0.07 -7.71 -25.19
N GLU A 167 -1.04 -8.47 -24.65
CA GLU A 167 -1.88 -8.00 -23.53
C GLU A 167 -1.01 -7.63 -22.31
N LEU A 168 -0.01 -8.44 -21.97
CA LEU A 168 0.93 -8.14 -20.88
C LEU A 168 1.79 -6.92 -21.18
N VAL A 169 2.29 -6.79 -22.42
CA VAL A 169 3.08 -5.63 -22.88
C VAL A 169 2.27 -4.34 -22.75
N GLY A 170 1.01 -4.34 -23.22
CA GLY A 170 0.12 -3.19 -23.11
C GLY A 170 -0.11 -2.78 -21.66
N LYS A 171 -0.30 -3.75 -20.76
CA LYS A 171 -0.44 -3.47 -19.32
C LYS A 171 0.84 -2.93 -18.68
N LEU A 172 2.01 -3.44 -19.04
CA LEU A 172 3.29 -2.92 -18.55
C LEU A 172 3.55 -1.48 -19.01
N ALA A 173 3.11 -1.13 -20.22
CA ALA A 173 3.20 0.23 -20.75
C ALA A 173 2.38 1.24 -19.93
N GLU A 174 1.21 0.85 -19.38
CA GLU A 174 0.43 1.69 -18.44
C GLU A 174 1.25 2.06 -17.19
N PHE A 175 2.19 1.20 -16.78
CA PHE A 175 3.12 1.47 -15.67
C PHE A 175 4.43 2.11 -16.12
N GLY A 176 4.58 2.45 -17.39
CA GLY A 176 5.76 3.10 -17.96
C GLY A 176 6.94 2.17 -18.22
N PHE A 177 6.70 0.86 -18.35
CA PHE A 177 7.73 -0.10 -18.75
C PHE A 177 7.63 -0.43 -20.24
N ASP A 178 8.73 -0.29 -20.95
CA ASP A 178 8.91 -0.93 -22.26
C ASP A 178 9.20 -2.43 -22.00
N SER A 179 8.55 -3.31 -22.74
CA SER A 179 8.64 -4.76 -22.50
C SER A 179 8.36 -5.54 -23.76
N GLU A 180 8.94 -6.73 -23.85
CA GLU A 180 8.79 -7.61 -25.00
C GLU A 180 9.11 -9.06 -24.61
N ARG A 181 8.66 -10.04 -25.41
CA ARG A 181 9.09 -11.44 -25.25
C ARG A 181 10.61 -11.53 -25.33
N PHE A 182 11.22 -12.30 -24.44
CA PHE A 182 12.67 -12.30 -24.24
C PHE A 182 13.52 -12.48 -25.51
N ASP A 183 13.04 -13.24 -26.50
CA ASP A 183 13.72 -13.51 -27.78
C ASP A 183 13.62 -12.36 -28.80
N ARG A 184 12.77 -11.38 -28.53
CA ARG A 184 12.53 -10.18 -29.35
C ARG A 184 13.08 -8.89 -28.72
N VAL A 185 13.56 -8.96 -27.47
CA VAL A 185 14.19 -7.84 -26.75
C VAL A 185 15.46 -7.39 -27.48
N ARG A 186 15.57 -6.08 -27.75
CA ARG A 186 16.76 -5.48 -28.39
C ARG A 186 17.76 -4.95 -27.38
N ASP A 187 17.27 -4.39 -26.29
CA ASP A 187 18.08 -3.78 -25.24
C ASP A 187 17.53 -4.11 -23.85
N PHE A 188 18.16 -5.07 -23.19
CA PHE A 188 17.82 -5.51 -21.83
C PHE A 188 18.07 -4.46 -20.74
N THR A 189 18.69 -3.31 -21.08
CA THR A 189 18.80 -2.18 -20.13
C THR A 189 17.58 -1.27 -20.14
N LYS A 190 16.74 -1.36 -21.18
CA LYS A 190 15.57 -0.49 -21.37
C LYS A 190 14.26 -1.27 -21.38
N GLN A 191 14.29 -2.52 -21.83
CA GLN A 191 13.10 -3.35 -21.99
C GLN A 191 13.08 -4.47 -20.96
N LEU A 192 11.92 -4.63 -20.30
CA LEU A 192 11.65 -5.80 -19.47
C LEU A 192 11.45 -7.04 -20.35
N ALA A 193 12.08 -8.14 -19.97
CA ALA A 193 11.92 -9.41 -20.65
C ALA A 193 10.71 -10.18 -20.11
N ILE A 194 9.84 -10.62 -21.01
CA ILE A 194 8.75 -11.56 -20.73
C ILE A 194 9.18 -12.95 -21.18
N VAL A 195 9.28 -13.88 -20.22
CA VAL A 195 9.64 -15.28 -20.45
C VAL A 195 8.39 -16.15 -20.25
N PRO A 196 7.79 -16.68 -21.33
CA PRO A 196 6.71 -17.65 -21.21
C PRO A 196 7.22 -18.95 -20.60
N VAL A 197 6.55 -19.43 -19.55
CA VAL A 197 6.92 -20.65 -18.84
C VAL A 197 5.70 -21.49 -18.49
N SER A 198 5.90 -22.78 -18.28
CA SER A 198 4.97 -23.60 -17.53
C SER A 198 5.70 -24.30 -16.39
N ALA A 199 5.36 -23.91 -15.16
CA ALA A 199 5.80 -24.61 -13.97
C ALA A 199 5.37 -26.10 -13.98
N LYS A 200 4.26 -26.43 -14.65
CA LYS A 200 3.73 -27.79 -14.68
C LYS A 200 4.47 -28.70 -15.66
N THR A 201 4.83 -28.18 -16.83
CA THR A 201 5.44 -28.97 -17.91
C THR A 201 6.95 -28.73 -18.05
N HIS A 202 7.47 -27.74 -17.32
CA HIS A 202 8.86 -27.28 -17.29
C HIS A 202 9.31 -26.51 -18.54
N GLU A 203 8.44 -26.36 -19.54
CA GLU A 203 8.70 -25.58 -20.75
C GLU A 203 9.05 -24.12 -20.36
N GLY A 204 10.17 -23.61 -20.85
CA GLY A 204 10.64 -22.23 -20.62
C GLY A 204 11.50 -22.01 -19.38
N LEU A 205 11.67 -23.03 -18.51
CA LEU A 205 12.52 -22.91 -17.32
C LEU A 205 14.00 -22.71 -17.69
N SER A 206 14.43 -23.30 -18.81
CA SER A 206 15.82 -23.17 -19.29
C SER A 206 16.17 -21.72 -19.61
N GLU A 207 15.28 -21.01 -20.30
CA GLU A 207 15.44 -19.61 -20.63
C GLU A 207 15.32 -18.75 -19.38
N LEU A 208 14.30 -18.97 -18.54
CA LEU A 208 14.09 -18.17 -17.32
C LEU A 208 15.34 -18.15 -16.42
N LEU A 209 15.91 -19.32 -16.13
CA LEU A 209 17.10 -19.43 -15.27
C LEU A 209 18.33 -18.80 -15.92
N LEU A 210 18.53 -19.03 -17.22
CA LEU A 210 19.67 -18.46 -17.95
C LEU A 210 19.60 -16.94 -18.02
N PHE A 211 18.43 -16.37 -18.29
CA PHE A 211 18.23 -14.92 -18.34
C PHE A 211 18.47 -14.29 -16.97
N ILE A 212 17.92 -14.85 -15.90
CA ILE A 212 18.12 -14.28 -14.56
C ILE A 212 19.59 -14.31 -14.16
N ALA A 213 20.27 -15.45 -14.34
CA ALA A 213 21.69 -15.57 -14.04
C ALA A 213 22.53 -14.61 -14.91
N GLY A 214 22.26 -14.58 -16.21
CA GLY A 214 22.98 -13.77 -17.20
C GLY A 214 22.78 -12.26 -16.99
N LEU A 215 21.56 -11.82 -16.72
CA LEU A 215 21.25 -10.42 -16.43
C LEU A 215 21.87 -9.98 -15.09
N SER A 216 21.78 -10.84 -14.06
CA SER A 216 22.36 -10.55 -12.75
C SER A 216 23.87 -10.34 -12.85
N GLN A 217 24.62 -11.27 -13.47
CA GLN A 217 26.06 -11.12 -13.58
C GLN A 217 26.49 -9.94 -14.48
N ARG A 218 25.68 -9.58 -15.49
CA ARG A 218 26.02 -8.51 -16.44
C ARG A 218 25.79 -7.13 -15.85
N PHE A 219 24.72 -6.97 -15.09
CA PHE A 219 24.26 -5.65 -14.65
C PHE A 219 24.45 -5.39 -13.16
N LEU A 220 24.68 -6.43 -12.35
CA LEU A 220 24.80 -6.34 -10.89
C LEU A 220 26.18 -6.77 -10.37
N GLU A 221 27.21 -6.71 -11.22
CA GLU A 221 28.56 -7.16 -10.84
C GLU A 221 29.08 -6.47 -9.57
N LYS A 222 28.78 -5.19 -9.38
CA LYS A 222 29.23 -4.43 -8.20
C LYS A 222 28.56 -4.92 -6.92
N GLU A 223 27.26 -5.20 -7.00
CA GLU A 223 26.40 -5.63 -5.91
C GLU A 223 26.64 -7.10 -5.51
N LEU A 224 27.12 -7.90 -6.45
CA LEU A 224 27.45 -9.32 -6.26
C LEU A 224 28.89 -9.57 -5.81
N ASN A 225 29.73 -8.55 -5.72
CA ASN A 225 31.10 -8.70 -5.24
C ASN A 225 31.11 -8.98 -3.73
N LEU A 226 31.70 -10.11 -3.36
CA LEU A 226 31.96 -10.47 -1.97
C LEU A 226 33.32 -9.96 -1.52
N HIS A 227 33.33 -9.39 -0.33
CA HIS A 227 34.53 -9.10 0.42
C HIS A 227 34.69 -10.13 1.55
N PRO A 228 35.52 -11.17 1.38
CA PRO A 228 35.66 -12.26 2.36
C PRO A 228 36.23 -11.81 3.72
N ASP A 229 36.84 -10.63 3.77
CA ASP A 229 37.41 -10.03 4.98
C ASP A 229 36.40 -9.16 5.75
N ILE A 230 35.18 -8.98 5.24
CA ILE A 230 34.14 -8.16 5.87
C ILE A 230 33.23 -9.04 6.73
N SER A 231 32.90 -8.52 7.92
CA SER A 231 31.94 -9.08 8.85
C SER A 231 30.57 -9.28 8.20
N ALA A 232 29.93 -10.43 8.47
CA ALA A 232 28.66 -10.77 7.84
C ALA A 232 27.58 -9.71 8.10
N LYS A 233 26.80 -9.42 7.06
CA LYS A 233 25.56 -8.64 7.15
C LYS A 233 24.41 -9.47 6.63
N GLY A 234 23.30 -9.40 7.35
CA GLY A 234 22.09 -10.12 7.02
C GLY A 234 20.84 -9.42 7.54
N SER A 235 19.71 -10.04 7.24
CA SER A 235 18.40 -9.60 7.68
C SER A 235 17.62 -10.76 8.24
N VAL A 236 16.99 -10.56 9.40
CA VAL A 236 16.05 -11.51 9.99
C VAL A 236 14.83 -11.60 9.10
N ILE A 237 14.49 -12.81 8.69
CA ILE A 237 13.25 -13.12 8.00
C ILE A 237 12.18 -13.42 9.05
N GLU A 238 12.44 -14.40 9.91
CA GLU A 238 11.47 -14.88 10.89
C GLU A 238 12.14 -15.29 12.19
N VAL A 239 11.39 -15.20 13.28
CA VAL A 239 11.75 -15.76 14.59
C VAL A 239 10.91 -17.02 14.80
N LYS A 240 11.55 -18.13 15.15
CA LYS A 240 10.89 -19.44 15.34
C LYS A 240 11.43 -20.18 16.55
N ASP A 241 10.54 -20.77 17.33
CA ASP A 241 10.91 -21.76 18.33
C ASP A 241 11.25 -23.10 17.66
N GLU A 242 12.46 -23.60 17.92
CA GLU A 242 12.90 -24.91 17.44
C GLU A 242 13.11 -25.86 18.62
N ILE A 243 12.59 -27.08 18.47
CA ILE A 243 12.60 -28.08 19.55
C ILE A 243 14.04 -28.41 19.94
N GLY A 244 14.36 -28.28 21.23
CA GLY A 244 15.69 -28.54 21.78
C GLY A 244 16.70 -27.40 21.62
N MET A 245 16.33 -26.31 20.91
CA MET A 245 17.20 -25.14 20.71
C MET A 245 16.58 -23.86 21.29
N GLY A 246 15.27 -23.86 21.55
CA GLY A 246 14.53 -22.68 21.95
C GLY A 246 14.33 -21.73 20.77
N PRO A 247 14.21 -20.42 21.04
CA PRO A 247 14.06 -19.39 20.02
C PRO A 247 15.26 -19.34 19.08
N THR A 248 14.98 -19.35 17.78
CA THR A 248 15.95 -19.23 16.68
C THR A 248 15.50 -18.15 15.72
N ILE A 249 16.44 -17.62 14.94
CA ILE A 249 16.13 -16.68 13.85
C ILE A 249 16.55 -17.27 12.51
N ASP A 250 15.70 -17.06 11.51
CA ASP A 250 15.98 -17.38 10.12
C ASP A 250 16.52 -16.11 9.45
N VAL A 251 17.73 -16.17 8.89
CA VAL A 251 18.45 -15.00 8.40
C VAL A 251 18.92 -15.22 6.97
N ILE A 252 18.76 -14.20 6.12
CA ILE A 252 19.45 -14.12 4.82
C ILE A 252 20.72 -13.30 5.00
N ILE A 253 21.87 -13.93 4.78
CA ILE A 253 23.19 -13.29 4.74
C ILE A 253 23.43 -12.83 3.31
N TYR A 254 23.54 -11.52 3.11
CA TYR A 254 23.71 -10.89 1.79
C TYR A 254 25.10 -10.28 1.59
N ASP A 255 25.90 -10.13 2.65
CA ASP A 255 27.31 -9.73 2.55
C ASP A 255 28.16 -10.41 3.64
N GLY A 256 29.46 -10.56 3.36
CA GLY A 256 30.45 -11.13 4.28
C GLY A 256 30.29 -12.62 4.59
N VAL A 257 30.96 -13.05 5.68
CA VAL A 257 30.99 -14.43 6.15
C VAL A 257 30.60 -14.48 7.63
N LEU A 258 29.62 -15.31 7.96
CA LEU A 258 29.16 -15.57 9.33
C LEU A 258 29.72 -16.90 9.81
N ARG A 259 30.27 -16.94 11.01
CA ARG A 259 30.87 -18.13 11.63
C ARG A 259 30.21 -18.46 12.96
N GLU A 260 30.25 -19.74 13.32
CA GLU A 260 29.90 -20.13 14.68
C GLU A 260 30.84 -19.47 15.70
N GLY A 261 30.27 -18.96 16.78
CA GLY A 261 31.01 -18.21 17.79
C GLY A 261 31.18 -16.72 17.49
N ASP A 262 30.75 -16.22 16.32
CA ASP A 262 30.71 -14.77 16.07
C ASP A 262 29.73 -14.09 17.04
N GLU A 263 30.06 -12.85 17.42
CA GLU A 263 29.13 -11.97 18.10
C GLU A 263 28.31 -11.22 17.07
N ILE A 264 26.99 -11.35 17.18
CA ILE A 264 26.04 -10.68 16.29
C ILE A 264 25.29 -9.60 17.06
N ILE A 265 25.13 -8.45 16.41
CA ILE A 265 24.29 -7.36 16.85
C ILE A 265 23.01 -7.34 16.02
N PHE A 266 21.87 -7.14 16.70
CA PHE A 266 20.55 -7.16 16.09
C PHE A 266 19.58 -6.31 16.91
N LEU A 267 18.41 -6.04 16.33
CA LEU A 267 17.35 -5.26 16.94
C LEU A 267 16.29 -6.16 17.57
N ALA A 268 16.02 -5.91 18.85
CA ALA A 268 14.90 -6.48 19.60
C ALA A 268 13.94 -5.37 20.07
N LYS A 269 12.77 -5.76 20.59
CA LYS A 269 11.77 -4.81 21.13
C LYS A 269 12.32 -3.85 22.20
N ALA A 270 13.30 -4.30 22.99
CA ALA A 270 13.94 -3.49 24.04
C ALA A 270 15.16 -2.69 23.54
N GLY A 271 15.36 -2.58 22.22
CA GLY A 271 16.50 -1.93 21.60
C GLY A 271 17.55 -2.91 21.07
N VAL A 272 18.74 -2.38 20.80
CA VAL A 272 19.83 -3.14 20.16
C VAL A 272 20.45 -4.13 21.15
N LYS A 273 20.46 -5.42 20.79
CA LYS A 273 21.05 -6.51 21.57
C LYS A 273 22.27 -7.09 20.86
N ILE A 274 23.17 -7.65 21.65
CA ILE A 274 24.33 -8.44 21.19
C ILE A 274 24.23 -9.85 21.76
N THR A 275 24.56 -10.85 20.95
CA THR A 275 24.63 -12.23 21.41
C THR A 275 25.69 -13.02 20.64
N LYS A 276 26.11 -14.15 21.18
CA LYS A 276 27.10 -15.04 20.56
C LYS A 276 26.41 -16.20 19.86
N VAL A 277 26.74 -16.41 18.59
CA VAL A 277 26.21 -17.51 17.77
C VAL A 277 26.64 -18.85 18.36
N ARG A 278 25.66 -19.68 18.77
CA ARG A 278 25.92 -21.04 19.29
C ARG A 278 26.01 -22.08 18.18
N ALA A 279 25.16 -21.96 17.17
CA ALA A 279 25.13 -22.86 16.03
C ALA A 279 24.55 -22.16 14.79
N LEU A 280 25.10 -22.52 13.63
CA LEU A 280 24.55 -22.18 12.32
C LEU A 280 23.97 -23.45 11.69
N LEU A 281 22.75 -23.37 11.20
CA LEU A 281 22.05 -24.53 10.66
C LEU A 281 21.57 -24.25 9.24
N GLN A 282 21.84 -25.20 8.35
CA GLN A 282 21.29 -25.25 7.01
C GLN A 282 20.41 -26.50 6.88
N PRO A 283 19.41 -26.53 5.99
CA PRO A 283 18.62 -27.74 5.81
C PRO A 283 19.45 -28.91 5.29
N ASN A 284 19.09 -30.11 5.74
CA ASN A 284 19.80 -31.33 5.36
C ASN A 284 19.26 -31.88 4.03
N ILE A 285 20.08 -31.84 2.99
CA ILE A 285 19.70 -32.24 1.62
C ILE A 285 19.81 -33.76 1.45
N SER A 286 20.55 -34.44 2.33
CA SER A 286 20.95 -35.84 2.18
C SER A 286 19.91 -36.86 2.67
N GLY A 287 18.65 -36.45 2.91
CA GLY A 287 17.56 -37.36 3.28
C GLY A 287 17.73 -38.07 4.64
N GLY A 288 18.59 -37.55 5.51
CA GLY A 288 18.78 -38.08 6.86
C GLY A 288 17.59 -37.82 7.80
N LYS A 289 17.57 -38.47 8.98
CA LYS A 289 16.54 -38.26 10.01
C LYS A 289 16.52 -36.84 10.58
N GLU A 290 17.65 -36.14 10.52
CA GLU A 290 17.78 -34.77 11.04
C GLU A 290 17.38 -33.74 9.98
N LYS A 291 16.45 -32.85 10.36
CA LYS A 291 15.92 -31.76 9.52
C LYS A 291 16.98 -30.73 9.11
N PHE A 292 17.98 -30.52 9.96
CA PHE A 292 19.03 -29.52 9.76
C PHE A 292 20.41 -30.13 9.92
N ARG A 293 21.38 -29.64 9.14
CA ARG A 293 22.81 -29.88 9.31
C ARG A 293 23.47 -28.65 9.94
N ARG A 294 24.37 -28.88 10.89
CA ARG A 294 25.19 -27.83 11.48
C ARG A 294 26.37 -27.50 10.57
N VAL A 295 26.67 -26.21 10.40
CA VAL A 295 27.77 -25.72 9.54
C VAL A 295 28.66 -24.77 10.33
N ALA A 296 29.97 -24.84 10.13
CA ALA A 296 30.91 -23.99 10.86
C ALA A 296 30.86 -22.51 10.42
N GLN A 297 30.55 -22.27 9.14
CA GLN A 297 30.45 -20.94 8.57
C GLN A 297 29.52 -20.92 7.34
N VAL A 298 28.98 -19.74 7.03
CA VAL A 298 28.22 -19.47 5.81
C VAL A 298 28.72 -18.17 5.17
N ALA A 299 28.87 -18.16 3.84
CA ALA A 299 29.19 -16.96 3.07
C ALA A 299 27.95 -16.48 2.34
N ALA A 300 27.79 -15.17 2.18
CA ALA A 300 26.74 -14.62 1.34
C ALA A 300 26.84 -15.13 -0.11
N ALA A 301 25.75 -15.34 -0.85
CA ALA A 301 24.36 -15.24 -0.43
C ALA A 301 23.88 -16.57 0.19
N ALA A 302 23.37 -16.53 1.42
CA ALA A 302 22.92 -17.75 2.11
C ALA A 302 21.73 -17.50 3.04
N GLY A 303 20.78 -18.45 3.05
CA GLY A 303 19.79 -18.59 4.12
C GLY A 303 20.32 -19.51 5.22
N VAL A 304 20.28 -19.06 6.47
CA VAL A 304 20.81 -19.78 7.63
C VAL A 304 19.89 -19.62 8.84
N LYS A 305 19.71 -20.70 9.61
CA LYS A 305 19.14 -20.60 10.97
C LYS A 305 20.25 -20.26 11.93
N ILE A 306 20.04 -19.27 12.78
CA ILE A 306 20.95 -18.95 13.87
C ILE A 306 20.29 -19.35 15.19
N SER A 307 21.00 -20.16 15.96
CA SER A 307 20.68 -20.40 17.36
C SER A 307 21.64 -19.60 18.24
N ALA A 308 21.08 -18.76 19.12
CA ALA A 308 21.79 -17.96 20.09
C ALA A 308 20.85 -17.61 21.27
N PRO A 309 21.38 -17.28 22.46
CA PRO A 309 20.57 -16.80 23.57
C PRO A 309 19.99 -15.40 23.29
N GLY A 310 18.78 -15.13 23.79
CA GLY A 310 18.19 -13.78 23.78
C GLY A 310 17.51 -13.35 22.47
N LEU A 311 17.15 -14.32 21.62
CA LEU A 311 16.55 -14.09 20.30
C LEU A 311 15.02 -13.95 20.31
N GLU A 312 14.36 -14.18 21.45
CA GLU A 312 12.89 -14.21 21.63
C GLU A 312 12.21 -12.95 21.10
N ASP A 313 12.77 -11.78 21.42
CA ASP A 313 12.18 -10.47 21.14
C ASP A 313 12.72 -9.82 19.86
N THR A 314 13.41 -10.59 19.02
CA THR A 314 13.96 -10.08 17.76
C THR A 314 12.84 -9.61 16.84
N ILE A 315 13.02 -8.45 16.21
CA ILE A 315 12.02 -7.92 15.29
C ILE A 315 12.25 -8.52 13.90
N SER A 316 11.18 -8.98 13.23
CA SER A 316 11.28 -9.42 11.83
C SER A 316 11.74 -8.26 10.94
N GLY A 317 12.56 -8.59 9.96
CA GLY A 317 13.30 -7.63 9.18
C GLY A 317 14.54 -7.11 9.90
N SER A 318 14.76 -7.27 11.21
CA SER A 318 15.92 -6.70 11.93
C SER A 318 17.26 -6.91 11.19
N PRO A 319 18.18 -5.93 11.18
CA PRO A 319 19.51 -6.17 10.67
C PRO A 319 20.21 -7.15 11.60
N VAL A 320 21.04 -8.01 11.03
CA VAL A 320 21.99 -8.86 11.76
C VAL A 320 23.36 -8.56 11.21
N MET A 321 24.27 -8.15 12.08
CA MET A 321 25.65 -7.88 11.69
C MET A 321 26.60 -8.57 12.64
N VAL A 322 27.65 -9.19 12.12
CA VAL A 322 28.78 -9.61 12.95
C VAL A 322 29.52 -8.36 13.41
N THR A 323 29.62 -8.17 14.72
CA THR A 323 30.25 -6.97 15.30
C THR A 323 31.66 -7.27 15.78
N THR A 324 32.57 -6.34 15.53
CA THR A 324 33.91 -6.30 16.13
C THR A 324 34.11 -5.07 17.01
N ASN A 325 33.20 -4.10 16.93
CA ASN A 325 33.15 -2.91 17.75
C ASN A 325 31.68 -2.58 18.06
N TYR A 326 31.19 -3.11 19.18
CA TYR A 326 29.78 -3.00 19.58
C TYR A 326 29.29 -1.55 19.62
N GLU A 327 30.06 -0.61 20.19
CA GLU A 327 29.59 0.78 20.36
C GLU A 327 29.40 1.49 19.02
N ARG A 328 30.29 1.26 18.06
CA ARG A 328 30.15 1.80 16.71
C ARG A 328 28.93 1.22 16.02
N ASP A 329 28.83 -0.11 15.97
CA ASP A 329 27.79 -0.81 15.21
C ASP A 329 26.40 -0.60 15.83
N LYS A 330 26.34 -0.47 17.16
CA LYS A 330 25.13 -0.07 17.90
C LYS A 330 24.66 1.32 17.48
N GLY A 331 25.56 2.29 17.43
CA GLY A 331 25.23 3.66 16.98
C GLY A 331 24.67 3.70 15.57
N GLU A 332 25.21 2.88 14.65
CA GLU A 332 24.70 2.74 13.27
C GLU A 332 23.27 2.15 13.25
N ILE A 333 23.00 1.10 14.02
CA ILE A 333 21.66 0.48 14.10
C ILE A 333 20.66 1.40 14.80
N GLU A 334 21.04 2.09 15.88
CA GLU A 334 20.17 3.02 16.60
C GLU A 334 19.81 4.25 15.75
N ALA A 335 20.76 4.78 14.97
CA ALA A 335 20.48 5.87 14.05
C ALA A 335 19.49 5.44 12.96
N GLN A 336 19.66 4.22 12.43
CA GLN A 336 18.71 3.65 11.46
C GLN A 336 17.31 3.48 12.09
N MET A 337 17.24 2.94 13.30
CA MET A 337 15.97 2.79 14.02
C MET A 337 15.20 4.09 14.18
N LYS A 338 15.86 5.16 14.63
CA LYS A 338 15.20 6.45 14.87
C LYS A 338 14.57 7.06 13.61
N SER A 339 14.93 6.57 12.43
CA SER A 339 14.33 6.99 11.16
C SER A 339 13.06 6.19 10.79
N ILE A 340 12.86 5.02 11.40
CA ILE A 340 11.75 4.10 11.12
C ILE A 340 10.76 4.09 12.28
N ILE A 341 11.26 3.99 13.51
CA ILE A 341 10.48 4.03 14.76
C ILE A 341 10.74 5.37 15.43
N PHE A 342 9.72 6.22 15.43
CA PHE A 342 9.82 7.58 15.97
C PHE A 342 8.46 8.14 16.35
N GLU A 343 8.51 9.20 17.16
CA GLU A 343 7.42 10.15 17.36
C GLU A 343 7.97 11.54 17.02
N SER A 344 7.29 12.26 16.14
CA SER A 344 7.67 13.59 15.66
C SER A 344 6.80 14.66 16.31
N GLU A 345 7.21 15.93 16.22
CA GLU A 345 6.37 17.06 16.64
C GLU A 345 5.36 17.47 15.55
N GLU A 346 5.51 16.97 14.31
CA GLU A 346 4.66 17.32 13.18
C GLU A 346 3.25 16.74 13.33
N LEU A 347 2.24 17.47 12.82
CA LEU A 347 0.90 16.96 12.66
C LEU A 347 0.89 15.94 11.51
N GLY A 348 0.44 14.72 11.78
CA GLY A 348 0.47 13.65 10.80
C GLY A 348 -0.24 12.38 11.25
N VAL A 349 -0.29 11.41 10.35
CA VAL A 349 -0.89 10.10 10.65
C VAL A 349 -0.01 9.29 11.61
N VAL A 350 -0.61 8.38 12.37
CA VAL A 350 0.10 7.41 13.19
C VAL A 350 0.17 6.08 12.43
N VAL A 351 1.36 5.49 12.28
CA VAL A 351 1.59 4.26 11.51
C VAL A 351 1.95 3.11 12.44
N LYS A 352 1.25 1.98 12.31
CA LYS A 352 1.54 0.72 13.02
C LYS A 352 1.65 -0.43 12.03
N ALA A 353 2.70 -1.22 12.13
CA ALA A 353 2.87 -2.41 11.28
C ALA A 353 3.48 -3.61 12.03
N ASP A 354 3.44 -4.77 11.40
CA ASP A 354 3.90 -6.05 11.97
C ASP A 354 5.43 -6.19 12.04
N SER A 355 6.15 -5.42 11.24
CA SER A 355 7.58 -5.58 11.00
C SER A 355 8.21 -4.26 10.55
N LEU A 356 9.54 -4.16 10.69
CA LEU A 356 10.27 -2.92 10.38
C LEU A 356 10.17 -2.55 8.90
N GLY A 357 10.27 -3.53 8.01
CA GLY A 357 10.22 -3.24 6.58
C GLY A 357 8.82 -2.80 6.12
N SER A 358 7.76 -3.33 6.73
CA SER A 358 6.40 -2.82 6.54
C SER A 358 6.27 -1.35 6.95
N VAL A 359 6.80 -0.96 8.12
CA VAL A 359 6.79 0.45 8.56
C VAL A 359 7.55 1.32 7.56
N GLU A 360 8.77 0.93 7.19
CA GLU A 360 9.63 1.67 6.28
C GLU A 360 8.97 1.91 4.90
N ALA A 361 8.36 0.87 4.32
CA ALA A 361 7.66 0.97 3.06
C ALA A 361 6.45 1.91 3.12
N ILE A 362 5.68 1.84 4.21
CA ILE A 362 4.55 2.77 4.42
C ILE A 362 5.07 4.20 4.54
N LEU A 363 6.12 4.43 5.34
CA LEU A 363 6.73 5.75 5.51
C LEU A 363 7.19 6.35 4.18
N LYS A 364 7.79 5.53 3.30
CA LYS A 364 8.20 5.98 1.97
C LYS A 364 7.00 6.32 1.09
N LEU A 365 5.97 5.48 1.07
CA LEU A 365 4.75 5.77 0.31
C LEU A 365 4.06 7.05 0.77
N LEU A 366 3.97 7.25 2.08
CA LEU A 366 3.42 8.48 2.66
C LEU A 366 4.27 9.69 2.29
N ARG A 367 5.61 9.56 2.31
CA ARG A 367 6.52 10.62 1.86
C ARG A 367 6.34 10.97 0.39
N ASP A 368 6.23 9.97 -0.49
CA ASP A 368 6.00 10.16 -1.92
C ASP A 368 4.62 10.82 -2.20
N ALA A 369 3.65 10.57 -1.32
CA ALA A 369 2.32 11.18 -1.34
C ALA A 369 2.22 12.51 -0.56
N GLU A 370 3.34 13.02 -0.03
CA GLU A 370 3.41 14.25 0.79
C GLU A 370 2.49 14.22 2.04
N ILE A 371 2.27 13.04 2.62
CA ILE A 371 1.50 12.85 3.84
C ILE A 371 2.45 12.81 5.05
N PRO A 372 2.32 13.75 6.00
CA PRO A 372 3.16 13.79 7.19
C PRO A 372 2.83 12.67 8.17
N VAL A 373 3.82 12.27 8.96
CA VAL A 373 3.71 11.16 9.92
C VAL A 373 4.04 11.66 11.31
N LYS A 374 3.08 11.52 12.24
CA LYS A 374 3.23 11.88 13.65
C LYS A 374 4.05 10.85 14.39
N ALA A 375 3.77 9.57 14.17
CA ALA A 375 4.50 8.49 14.79
C ALA A 375 4.48 7.25 13.91
N ALA A 376 5.52 6.43 14.03
CA ALA A 376 5.64 5.17 13.34
C ALA A 376 6.26 4.14 14.30
N ASP A 377 5.65 2.97 14.39
CA ASP A 377 6.08 1.95 15.35
C ASP A 377 5.66 0.53 14.91
N VAL A 378 6.33 -0.48 15.47
CA VAL A 378 6.07 -1.90 15.19
C VAL A 378 5.22 -2.51 16.30
N GLY A 379 4.11 -3.15 15.91
CA GLY A 379 3.21 -3.86 16.80
C GLY A 379 1.75 -3.47 16.64
N ASN A 380 0.90 -4.10 17.45
CA ASN A 380 -0.54 -3.88 17.44
C ASN A 380 -0.92 -2.42 17.76
N VAL A 381 -2.09 -2.00 17.27
CA VAL A 381 -2.65 -0.69 17.60
C VAL A 381 -3.13 -0.69 19.04
N THR A 382 -2.59 0.23 19.83
CA THR A 382 -2.86 0.42 21.24
C THR A 382 -3.76 1.64 21.49
N LYS A 383 -4.30 1.76 22.70
CA LYS A 383 -5.02 2.98 23.12
C LYS A 383 -4.15 4.24 22.99
N GLY A 384 -2.85 4.14 23.27
CA GLY A 384 -1.92 5.27 23.16
C GLY A 384 -1.84 5.83 21.74
N ASP A 385 -1.77 4.94 20.74
CA ASP A 385 -1.71 5.33 19.33
C ASP A 385 -2.95 6.14 18.90
N VAL A 386 -4.14 5.73 19.38
CA VAL A 386 -5.41 6.42 19.09
C VAL A 386 -5.49 7.79 19.78
N LEU A 387 -5.04 7.89 21.03
CA LEU A 387 -5.00 9.17 21.74
C LEU A 387 -4.03 10.16 21.09
N LEU A 388 -2.89 9.67 20.60
CA LEU A 388 -1.93 10.47 19.86
C LEU A 388 -2.55 11.02 18.57
N ALA A 389 -3.21 10.15 17.79
CA ALA A 389 -3.93 10.55 16.59
C ALA A 389 -5.11 11.50 16.88
N SER A 390 -5.79 11.35 18.03
CA SER A 390 -6.84 12.27 18.48
C SER A 390 -6.31 13.67 18.79
N THR A 391 -5.08 13.76 19.29
CA THR A 391 -4.42 15.04 19.53
C THR A 391 -4.17 15.75 18.20
N VAL A 392 -3.66 15.02 17.20
CA VAL A 392 -3.50 15.53 15.84
C VAL A 392 -4.85 15.96 15.24
N ALA A 393 -5.89 15.15 15.39
CA ALA A 393 -7.23 15.41 14.86
C ALA A 393 -7.86 16.71 15.40
N SER A 394 -7.44 17.16 16.58
CA SER A 394 -7.92 18.41 17.17
C SER A 394 -7.40 19.67 16.46
N GLU A 395 -6.25 19.56 15.79
CA GLU A 395 -5.62 20.64 15.01
C GLU A 395 -5.82 20.45 13.50
N ASP A 396 -5.57 19.25 13.00
CA ASP A 396 -5.86 18.83 11.63
C ASP A 396 -6.64 17.52 11.63
N LYS A 397 -7.96 17.68 11.47
CA LYS A 397 -8.92 16.57 11.39
C LYS A 397 -8.55 15.53 10.34
N TYR A 398 -7.92 15.93 9.23
CA TYR A 398 -7.59 15.04 8.11
C TYR A 398 -6.25 14.33 8.28
N ALA A 399 -5.39 14.82 9.18
CA ALA A 399 -4.13 14.17 9.55
C ALA A 399 -4.30 13.20 10.74
N GLY A 400 -5.31 13.42 11.58
CA GLY A 400 -5.57 12.59 12.75
C GLY A 400 -6.20 11.23 12.42
N ALA A 401 -5.39 10.29 11.96
CA ALA A 401 -5.79 8.91 11.66
C ALA A 401 -4.71 7.90 12.08
N VAL A 402 -5.11 6.67 12.40
CA VAL A 402 -4.19 5.55 12.61
C VAL A 402 -4.20 4.65 11.39
N LEU A 403 -3.04 4.45 10.76
CA LEU A 403 -2.81 3.52 9.65
C LEU A 403 -2.22 2.21 10.19
N ALA A 404 -2.98 1.13 10.10
CA ALA A 404 -2.67 -0.17 10.67
C ALA A 404 -2.42 -1.21 9.57
N PHE A 405 -1.16 -1.66 9.43
CA PHE A 405 -0.77 -2.64 8.42
C PHE A 405 -0.48 -4.01 9.02
N ASN A 406 -1.26 -5.03 8.63
CA ASN A 406 -1.09 -6.43 9.07
C ASN A 406 -1.01 -6.63 10.59
N VAL A 407 -1.63 -5.73 11.36
CA VAL A 407 -1.62 -5.75 12.83
C VAL A 407 -3.02 -5.79 13.40
N GLN A 408 -3.15 -6.31 14.62
CA GLN A 408 -4.43 -6.31 15.32
C GLN A 408 -4.68 -4.96 15.99
N VAL A 409 -5.95 -4.62 16.13
CA VAL A 409 -6.41 -3.49 16.94
C VAL A 409 -6.85 -4.03 18.30
N LEU A 410 -6.19 -3.59 19.36
CA LEU A 410 -6.54 -4.00 20.72
C LEU A 410 -7.93 -3.47 21.11
N SER A 411 -8.60 -4.17 22.04
CA SER A 411 -9.97 -3.83 22.44
C SER A 411 -10.11 -2.43 23.05
N ASP A 412 -9.12 -2.02 23.84
CA ASP A 412 -9.03 -0.69 24.44
C ASP A 412 -8.76 0.41 23.41
N ALA A 413 -7.99 0.11 22.36
CA ALA A 413 -7.78 0.99 21.21
C ALA A 413 -9.08 1.21 20.42
N LYS A 414 -9.85 0.13 20.20
CA LYS A 414 -11.14 0.22 19.52
C LYS A 414 -12.13 1.09 20.30
N SER A 415 -12.26 0.88 21.61
CA SER A 415 -13.11 1.72 22.46
C SER A 415 -12.68 3.20 22.43
N ALA A 416 -11.37 3.47 22.48
CA ALA A 416 -10.86 4.84 22.38
C ALA A 416 -11.16 5.49 21.01
N SER A 417 -11.13 4.72 19.92
CA SER A 417 -11.48 5.20 18.57
C SER A 417 -12.96 5.56 18.47
N ASP A 418 -13.85 4.74 19.05
CA ASP A 418 -15.28 5.03 19.11
C ASP A 418 -15.58 6.31 19.92
N GLU A 419 -14.88 6.51 21.05
CA GLU A 419 -15.03 7.70 21.91
C GLU A 419 -14.49 8.98 21.25
N THR A 420 -13.31 8.91 20.66
CA THR A 420 -12.62 10.09 20.05
C THR A 420 -13.06 10.37 18.63
N ARG A 421 -13.73 9.41 17.96
CA ARG A 421 -14.09 9.43 16.53
C ARG A 421 -12.88 9.49 15.58
N VAL A 422 -11.70 9.09 16.05
CA VAL A 422 -10.51 8.95 15.22
C VAL A 422 -10.59 7.65 14.41
N PRO A 423 -10.41 7.67 13.08
CA PRO A 423 -10.44 6.45 12.28
C PRO A 423 -9.19 5.60 12.51
N ILE A 424 -9.40 4.28 12.53
CA ILE A 424 -8.34 3.29 12.39
C ILE A 424 -8.51 2.64 11.01
N ILE A 425 -7.59 2.93 10.11
CA ILE A 425 -7.59 2.46 8.73
C ILE A 425 -6.69 1.24 8.65
N TYR A 426 -7.29 0.07 8.42
CA TYR A 426 -6.59 -1.20 8.37
C TYR A 426 -6.40 -1.69 6.94
N SER A 427 -5.25 -2.32 6.67
CA SER A 427 -5.00 -3.07 5.43
C SER A 427 -3.93 -4.15 5.65
N ASN A 428 -3.95 -5.21 4.86
CA ASN A 428 -2.84 -6.16 4.70
C ASN A 428 -2.07 -5.96 3.39
N ILE A 429 -2.38 -4.88 2.66
CA ILE A 429 -1.81 -4.50 1.37
C ILE A 429 -1.37 -3.04 1.49
N VAL A 430 -0.09 -2.76 1.19
CA VAL A 430 0.53 -1.47 1.57
C VAL A 430 -0.13 -0.31 0.84
N TYR A 431 -0.34 -0.43 -0.49
CA TYR A 431 -0.96 0.64 -1.28
C TYR A 431 -2.44 0.83 -0.99
N GLN A 432 -3.17 -0.24 -0.65
CA GLN A 432 -4.58 -0.13 -0.25
C GLN A 432 -4.73 0.68 1.04
N LEU A 433 -3.71 0.71 1.90
CA LEU A 433 -3.73 1.54 3.10
C LEU A 433 -3.82 3.03 2.74
N LEU A 434 -3.03 3.47 1.74
CA LEU A 434 -3.04 4.83 1.23
C LEU A 434 -4.36 5.13 0.48
N ASP A 435 -4.79 4.22 -0.39
CA ASP A 435 -6.05 4.39 -1.14
C ASP A 435 -7.24 4.56 -0.17
N ARG A 436 -7.34 3.71 0.87
CA ARG A 436 -8.38 3.82 1.91
C ARG A 436 -8.28 5.10 2.73
N TYR A 437 -7.07 5.60 2.98
CA TYR A 437 -6.87 6.87 3.67
C TYR A 437 -7.36 8.05 2.84
N GLU A 438 -7.07 8.08 1.54
CA GLU A 438 -7.56 9.12 0.62
C GLU A 438 -9.07 9.04 0.38
N GLU A 439 -9.64 7.83 0.30
CA GLU A 439 -11.09 7.60 0.28
C GLU A 439 -11.74 8.20 1.53
N TRP A 440 -11.23 7.85 2.71
CA TRP A 440 -11.74 8.38 3.97
C TRP A 440 -11.65 9.92 4.03
N LYS A 441 -10.52 10.52 3.64
CA LYS A 441 -10.37 11.99 3.59
C LYS A 441 -11.42 12.63 2.70
N THR A 442 -11.69 12.02 1.55
CA THR A 442 -12.66 12.52 0.57
C THR A 442 -14.06 12.47 1.15
N GLU A 443 -14.46 11.33 1.72
CA GLU A 443 -15.76 11.15 2.38
C GLU A 443 -15.96 12.12 3.56
N GLU A 444 -14.93 12.34 4.38
CA GLU A 444 -14.97 13.30 5.49
C GLU A 444 -15.17 14.74 5.01
N ARG A 445 -14.47 15.14 3.94
CA ARG A 445 -14.63 16.46 3.33
C ARG A 445 -16.03 16.65 2.77
N GLU A 446 -16.59 15.63 2.14
CA GLU A 446 -17.96 15.68 1.61
C GLU A 446 -19.00 15.77 2.73
N ARG A 447 -18.81 15.01 3.81
CA ARG A 447 -19.68 15.07 4.99
C ARG A 447 -19.67 16.46 5.62
N GLU A 448 -18.48 17.04 5.83
CA GLU A 448 -18.36 18.40 6.38
C GLU A 448 -19.01 19.44 5.46
N LYS A 449 -18.77 19.36 4.14
CA LYS A 449 -19.42 20.24 3.16
C LYS A 449 -20.94 20.15 3.22
N LYS A 450 -21.49 18.95 3.43
CA LYS A 450 -22.93 18.73 3.55
C LYS A 450 -23.48 19.31 4.85
N GLU A 451 -22.81 19.09 5.98
CA GLU A 451 -23.21 19.64 7.28
C GLU A 451 -23.21 21.17 7.29
N VAL A 452 -22.22 21.80 6.66
CA VAL A 452 -22.18 23.26 6.50
C VAL A 452 -23.35 23.75 5.65
N LEU A 453 -23.61 23.09 4.51
CA LEU A 453 -24.74 23.43 3.63
C LEU A 453 -26.10 23.28 4.32
N GLU A 454 -26.30 22.23 5.12
CA GLU A 454 -27.56 21.99 5.82
C GLU A 454 -27.87 23.09 6.85
N LYS A 455 -26.84 23.71 7.44
CA LYS A 455 -26.93 24.81 8.40
C LYS A 455 -27.03 26.20 7.74
N MET A 456 -26.71 26.33 6.46
CA MET A 456 -26.76 27.62 5.76
C MET A 456 -28.21 28.05 5.45
N PRO A 457 -28.53 29.36 5.48
CA PRO A 457 -29.79 29.87 5.00
C PRO A 457 -29.96 29.56 3.51
N TRP A 458 -31.12 29.01 3.14
CA TRP A 458 -31.46 28.74 1.75
C TRP A 458 -31.96 30.02 1.06
N PRO A 459 -31.66 30.26 -0.22
CA PRO A 459 -32.31 31.31 -1.00
C PRO A 459 -33.81 31.09 -0.99
N CYS A 460 -34.54 32.00 -0.35
CA CYS A 460 -35.98 31.86 -0.19
C CYS A 460 -36.67 33.21 -0.24
N ARG A 461 -37.81 33.23 -0.92
CA ARG A 461 -38.70 34.38 -1.06
C ARG A 461 -40.08 33.99 -0.57
N ILE A 462 -40.62 34.80 0.33
CA ILE A 462 -41.93 34.55 0.96
C ILE A 462 -42.84 35.77 0.79
N LYS A 463 -44.15 35.55 0.86
CA LYS A 463 -45.16 36.60 0.84
C LYS A 463 -45.97 36.57 2.13
N ALA A 464 -46.11 37.72 2.79
CA ALA A 464 -47.03 37.89 3.92
C ALA A 464 -48.48 37.85 3.42
N LEU A 465 -49.28 36.91 3.93
CA LEU A 465 -50.65 36.69 3.46
C LEU A 465 -51.63 37.75 4.02
N PRO A 466 -52.45 38.42 3.17
CA PRO A 466 -53.44 39.38 3.63
C PRO A 466 -54.53 38.76 4.50
N GLY A 467 -54.89 39.40 5.61
CA GLY A 467 -55.85 38.90 6.60
C GLY A 467 -55.32 37.84 7.57
N PHE A 468 -54.02 37.48 7.49
CA PHE A 468 -53.42 36.42 8.31
C PHE A 468 -52.38 36.95 9.32
N PHE A 469 -52.59 38.16 9.85
CA PHE A 469 -51.76 38.70 10.94
C PHE A 469 -52.36 38.30 12.29
N PHE A 470 -51.77 37.31 12.96
CA PHE A 470 -52.31 36.70 14.19
C PHE A 470 -51.82 37.39 15.46
N ARG A 471 -50.57 37.87 15.47
CA ARG A 471 -49.96 38.54 16.62
C ARG A 471 -49.03 39.64 16.16
N ALA A 472 -49.24 40.87 16.66
CA ALA A 472 -48.52 42.04 16.18
C ALA A 472 -47.03 42.09 16.54
N ASN A 473 -46.62 41.62 17.73
CA ASN A 473 -45.22 41.58 18.18
C ASN A 473 -44.99 40.62 19.38
N LYS A 474 -43.71 40.38 19.70
CA LYS A 474 -43.18 39.62 20.86
C LYS A 474 -43.71 38.18 21.05
N PRO A 475 -43.49 37.21 20.15
CA PRO A 475 -43.04 37.36 18.76
C PRO A 475 -44.21 37.79 17.87
N ALA A 476 -43.92 38.43 16.74
CA ALA A 476 -44.93 38.62 15.71
C ALA A 476 -45.29 37.27 15.08
N ILE A 477 -46.57 37.01 14.83
CA ILE A 477 -47.04 35.76 14.21
C ILE A 477 -47.95 36.11 13.04
N PHE A 478 -47.60 35.64 11.85
CA PHE A 478 -48.35 35.91 10.64
C PHE A 478 -48.25 34.77 9.62
N GLY A 479 -49.28 34.64 8.78
CA GLY A 479 -49.32 33.70 7.68
C GLY A 479 -48.43 34.13 6.52
N ILE A 480 -47.70 33.19 5.95
CA ILE A 480 -46.87 33.39 4.76
C ILE A 480 -47.17 32.33 3.70
N GLU A 481 -46.80 32.64 2.47
CA GLU A 481 -46.67 31.69 1.38
C GLU A 481 -45.22 31.71 0.87
N VAL A 482 -44.60 30.54 0.72
CA VAL A 482 -43.27 30.43 0.13
C VAL A 482 -43.39 30.55 -1.38
N LEU A 483 -42.87 31.64 -1.95
CA LEU A 483 -42.94 31.92 -3.39
C LEU A 483 -41.82 31.23 -4.17
N ALA A 484 -40.63 31.09 -3.57
CA ALA A 484 -39.48 30.42 -4.16
C ALA A 484 -38.53 29.90 -3.08
N GLY A 485 -37.87 28.78 -3.35
CA GLY A 485 -36.88 28.15 -2.48
C GLY A 485 -37.46 27.50 -1.22
N LYS A 486 -36.65 27.43 -0.17
CA LYS A 486 -36.95 26.73 1.08
C LYS A 486 -36.75 27.62 2.31
N LEU A 487 -37.77 27.74 3.15
CA LEU A 487 -37.72 28.47 4.41
C LEU A 487 -37.38 27.53 5.56
N LYS A 488 -36.38 27.89 6.39
CA LYS A 488 -36.02 27.16 7.62
C LYS A 488 -36.20 28.06 8.85
N PRO A 489 -36.40 27.49 10.06
CA PRO A 489 -36.27 28.23 11.31
C PRO A 489 -34.86 28.83 11.49
N HIS A 490 -34.71 29.80 12.39
CA HIS A 490 -33.45 30.45 12.77
C HIS A 490 -32.75 31.26 11.67
N VAL A 491 -33.47 31.60 10.59
CA VAL A 491 -32.99 32.53 9.56
C VAL A 491 -33.60 33.92 9.74
N ARG A 492 -32.89 34.96 9.31
CA ARG A 492 -33.40 36.34 9.33
C ARG A 492 -34.11 36.68 8.02
N LEU A 493 -35.11 37.55 8.10
CA LEU A 493 -35.80 38.08 6.95
C LEU A 493 -35.22 39.44 6.53
N MET A 494 -35.47 39.82 5.28
CA MET A 494 -35.09 41.09 4.68
C MET A 494 -36.23 41.56 3.78
N ASN A 495 -36.50 42.87 3.74
CA ASN A 495 -37.47 43.43 2.80
C ASN A 495 -36.84 43.77 1.44
N LYS A 496 -37.66 44.16 0.44
CA LYS A 496 -37.18 44.53 -0.90
C LYS A 496 -36.23 45.73 -0.95
N GLN A 497 -36.12 46.49 0.13
CA GLN A 497 -35.22 47.65 0.24
C GLN A 497 -33.88 47.28 0.92
N GLY A 498 -33.64 45.99 1.20
CA GLY A 498 -32.40 45.53 1.83
C GLY A 498 -32.34 45.78 3.34
N VAL A 499 -33.47 46.11 3.99
CA VAL A 499 -33.53 46.26 5.44
C VAL A 499 -33.66 44.87 6.07
N ILE A 500 -32.71 44.51 6.91
CA ILE A 500 -32.72 43.28 7.72
C ILE A 500 -33.81 43.43 8.79
N LEU A 501 -34.67 42.42 8.88
CA LEU A 501 -35.77 42.31 9.82
C LEU A 501 -35.42 41.26 10.90
N GLY A 502 -36.45 40.71 11.52
CA GLY A 502 -36.35 39.71 12.58
C GLY A 502 -35.90 38.31 12.15
N GLU A 503 -35.59 37.49 13.14
CA GLU A 503 -35.29 36.06 13.01
C GLU A 503 -36.57 35.23 13.18
N ILE A 504 -36.75 34.24 12.31
CA ILE A 504 -37.83 33.25 12.43
C ILE A 504 -37.51 32.29 13.58
N LYS A 505 -38.41 32.15 14.55
CA LYS A 505 -38.29 31.15 15.62
C LYS A 505 -38.91 29.82 15.24
N THR A 506 -40.13 29.84 14.70
CA THR A 506 -40.85 28.61 14.35
C THR A 506 -41.66 28.80 13.08
N ILE A 507 -41.81 27.71 12.32
CA ILE A 507 -42.72 27.59 11.19
C ILE A 507 -43.78 26.57 11.60
N GLN A 508 -45.06 26.89 11.43
CA GLN A 508 -46.17 26.01 11.80
C GLN A 508 -47.21 25.88 10.69
N LYS A 509 -47.66 24.65 10.45
CA LYS A 509 -48.80 24.34 9.57
C LYS A 509 -49.73 23.41 10.32
N GLU A 510 -51.02 23.75 10.38
CA GLU A 510 -52.04 22.92 11.06
C GLU A 510 -51.71 22.57 12.53
N LYS A 511 -51.04 23.48 13.24
CA LYS A 511 -50.54 23.36 14.63
C LYS A 511 -49.35 22.41 14.81
N GLU A 512 -48.79 21.88 13.75
CA GLU A 512 -47.54 21.12 13.78
C GLU A 512 -46.36 22.02 13.39
N SER A 513 -45.23 21.86 14.08
CA SER A 513 -44.00 22.60 13.78
C SER A 513 -43.28 21.94 12.60
N LEU A 514 -42.92 22.74 11.59
CA LEU A 514 -42.22 22.28 10.41
C LEU A 514 -40.72 22.54 10.55
N PRO A 515 -39.86 21.56 10.23
CA PRO A 515 -38.41 21.78 10.14
C PRO A 515 -38.05 22.69 8.96
N GLU A 516 -38.91 22.75 7.93
CA GLU A 516 -38.73 23.56 6.73
C GLU A 516 -40.06 23.71 5.96
N ALA A 517 -40.18 24.75 5.15
CA ALA A 517 -41.31 24.98 4.24
C ALA A 517 -40.82 25.28 2.82
N GLU A 518 -41.26 24.47 1.85
CA GLU A 518 -40.89 24.58 0.43
C GLU A 518 -41.88 25.46 -0.36
N LYS A 519 -41.55 25.76 -1.62
CA LYS A 519 -42.39 26.55 -2.54
C LYS A 519 -43.84 26.07 -2.55
N GLY A 520 -44.78 27.02 -2.46
CA GLY A 520 -46.22 26.80 -2.44
C GLY A 520 -46.79 26.46 -1.07
N VAL A 521 -45.95 26.19 -0.06
CA VAL A 521 -46.41 25.96 1.31
C VAL A 521 -46.91 27.28 1.90
N GLN A 522 -48.14 27.24 2.42
CA GLN A 522 -48.69 28.28 3.29
C GLN A 522 -48.58 27.83 4.75
N ALA A 523 -47.94 28.66 5.58
CA ALA A 523 -47.65 28.37 6.97
C ALA A 523 -47.71 29.65 7.83
N ALA A 524 -47.89 29.50 9.13
CA ALA A 524 -47.69 30.59 10.08
C ALA A 524 -46.24 30.60 10.57
N ILE A 525 -45.59 31.76 10.56
CA ILE A 525 -44.25 31.92 11.12
C ILE A 525 -44.29 32.79 12.37
N SER A 526 -43.44 32.49 13.35
CA SER A 526 -43.17 33.38 14.48
C SER A 526 -41.83 34.07 14.28
N VAL A 527 -41.80 35.39 14.42
CA VAL A 527 -40.63 36.22 14.13
C VAL A 527 -40.39 37.20 15.29
N ASP A 528 -39.18 37.20 15.84
CA ASP A 528 -38.78 38.12 16.89
C ASP A 528 -38.32 39.47 16.34
N GLU A 529 -38.20 40.49 17.20
CA GLU A 529 -37.64 41.81 16.86
C GLU A 529 -38.39 42.63 15.77
N ILE A 530 -39.64 42.28 15.46
CA ILE A 530 -40.48 43.04 14.51
C ILE A 530 -41.86 43.38 15.09
N THR A 531 -42.50 44.36 14.47
CA THR A 531 -43.90 44.74 14.70
C THR A 531 -44.67 44.78 13.38
N LEU A 532 -45.73 43.99 13.27
CA LEU A 532 -46.63 43.98 12.11
C LEU A 532 -47.33 45.32 11.93
N ASN A 533 -47.66 45.67 10.69
CA ASN A 533 -48.17 46.97 10.24
C ASN A 533 -47.22 48.16 10.38
N ARG A 534 -46.07 47.99 11.05
CA ARG A 534 -44.97 48.95 11.09
C ARG A 534 -43.80 48.50 10.22
N ASP A 535 -43.28 47.31 10.51
CA ASP A 535 -42.06 46.77 9.90
C ASP A 535 -42.37 45.83 8.72
N ILE A 536 -43.53 45.16 8.76
CA ILE A 536 -44.06 44.28 7.71
C ILE A 536 -45.55 44.58 7.52
N ARG A 537 -45.99 44.76 6.27
CA ARG A 537 -47.40 44.94 5.89
C ARG A 537 -47.93 43.70 5.16
N GLU A 538 -49.26 43.55 5.18
CA GLU A 538 -49.92 42.49 4.43
C GLU A 538 -49.64 42.60 2.93
N GLY A 539 -49.31 41.47 2.30
CA GLY A 539 -48.92 41.41 0.89
C GLY A 539 -47.43 41.70 0.63
N ASP A 540 -46.66 42.11 1.64
CA ASP A 540 -45.21 42.32 1.48
C ASP A 540 -44.52 41.02 1.07
N VAL A 541 -43.53 41.16 0.18
CA VAL A 541 -42.65 40.07 -0.20
C VAL A 541 -41.32 40.28 0.49
N LEU A 542 -40.87 39.24 1.17
CA LEU A 542 -39.67 39.21 1.99
C LEU A 542 -38.71 38.17 1.45
N LEU A 543 -37.42 38.40 1.67
CA LEU A 543 -36.32 37.52 1.28
C LEU A 543 -35.65 36.99 2.55
N VAL A 544 -35.07 35.80 2.48
CA VAL A 544 -34.15 35.33 3.53
C VAL A 544 -32.84 36.08 3.39
N TYR A 545 -32.40 36.70 4.50
CA TYR A 545 -31.13 37.39 4.57
C TYR A 545 -29.97 36.38 4.56
N MET A 546 -28.93 36.70 3.81
CA MET A 546 -27.66 36.00 3.79
C MET A 546 -26.51 36.99 3.94
N THR A 547 -25.47 36.56 4.64
CA THR A 547 -24.19 37.27 4.74
C THR A 547 -23.40 37.15 3.43
N LYS A 548 -22.38 38.00 3.24
CA LYS A 548 -21.52 37.93 2.05
C LYS A 548 -20.83 36.57 1.88
N ASP A 549 -20.36 35.99 2.98
CA ASP A 549 -19.72 34.67 2.97
C ASP A 549 -20.70 33.55 2.53
N GLU A 550 -21.94 33.60 3.00
CA GLU A 550 -22.99 32.65 2.59
C GLU A 550 -23.37 32.82 1.11
N LEU A 551 -23.46 34.06 0.62
CA LEU A 551 -23.72 34.36 -0.79
C LEU A 551 -22.59 33.82 -1.70
N GLU A 552 -21.33 34.05 -1.34
CA GLU A 552 -20.18 33.52 -2.09
C GLU A 552 -20.16 31.97 -2.10
N LYS A 553 -20.49 31.34 -0.98
CA LYS A 553 -20.57 29.88 -0.87
C LYS A 553 -21.69 29.30 -1.75
N TRP A 554 -22.85 29.95 -1.81
CA TRP A 554 -23.95 29.55 -2.71
C TRP A 554 -23.60 29.77 -4.19
N LYS A 555 -22.93 30.86 -4.54
CA LYS A 555 -22.49 31.12 -5.93
C LYS A 555 -21.57 30.03 -6.49
N LYS A 556 -20.63 29.54 -5.67
CA LYS A 556 -19.77 28.41 -6.05
C LYS A 556 -20.53 27.11 -6.27
N LYS A 557 -21.83 27.08 -5.94
CA LYS A 557 -22.73 25.92 -6.03
C LYS A 557 -24.07 26.30 -6.68
N ALA A 558 -24.09 27.28 -7.59
CA ALA A 558 -25.30 27.73 -8.28
C ALA A 558 -26.02 26.59 -9.03
N ASP A 559 -25.26 25.56 -9.47
CA ASP A 559 -25.79 24.36 -10.13
C ASP A 559 -26.69 23.50 -9.22
N ALA A 560 -26.57 23.65 -7.89
CA ALA A 560 -27.42 22.95 -6.91
C ALA A 560 -28.75 23.68 -6.64
N LEU A 561 -28.94 24.87 -7.21
CA LEU A 561 -30.14 25.69 -7.05
C LEU A 561 -30.99 25.65 -8.32
N SER A 562 -32.30 25.67 -8.16
CA SER A 562 -33.22 25.92 -9.27
C SER A 562 -33.05 27.34 -9.82
N GLN A 563 -33.53 27.59 -11.05
CA GLN A 563 -33.46 28.92 -11.66
C GLN A 563 -34.08 30.01 -10.76
N GLU A 564 -35.21 29.72 -10.12
CA GLU A 564 -35.88 30.67 -9.22
C GLU A 564 -35.10 30.93 -7.94
N GLU A 565 -34.38 29.94 -7.41
CA GLU A 565 -33.52 30.11 -6.24
C GLU A 565 -32.26 30.91 -6.58
N ASN A 566 -31.69 30.70 -7.78
CA ASN A 566 -30.61 31.52 -8.31
C ASN A 566 -31.04 32.98 -8.50
N ASP A 567 -32.26 33.21 -9.01
CA ASP A 567 -32.82 34.56 -9.13
C ASP A 567 -32.99 35.23 -7.76
N VAL A 568 -33.42 34.47 -6.74
CA VAL A 568 -33.51 34.96 -5.36
C VAL A 568 -32.13 35.27 -4.78
N LEU A 569 -31.13 34.40 -5.01
CA LEU A 569 -29.77 34.60 -4.57
C LEU A 569 -29.17 35.90 -5.14
N MET A 570 -29.37 36.16 -6.44
CA MET A 570 -28.94 37.40 -7.10
C MET A 570 -29.65 38.64 -6.51
N GLN A 571 -30.96 38.54 -6.26
CA GLN A 571 -31.71 39.64 -5.62
C GLN A 571 -31.20 39.97 -4.23
N VAL A 572 -30.89 38.96 -3.41
CA VAL A 572 -30.32 39.18 -2.08
C VAL A 572 -28.93 39.80 -2.19
N GLU A 573 -28.11 39.35 -3.13
CA GLU A 573 -26.78 39.93 -3.35
C GLU A 573 -26.83 41.40 -3.74
N ASP A 574 -27.67 41.80 -4.69
CA ASP A 574 -27.78 43.19 -5.12
C ASP A 574 -28.14 44.10 -3.93
N LEU A 575 -29.07 43.64 -3.08
CA LEU A 575 -29.51 44.37 -1.89
C LEU A 575 -28.43 44.45 -0.80
N VAL A 576 -27.61 43.41 -0.64
CA VAL A 576 -26.50 43.38 0.33
C VAL A 576 -25.29 44.18 -0.16
N SER A 577 -25.09 44.29 -1.47
CA SER A 577 -23.95 44.95 -2.10
C SER A 577 -24.09 46.48 -2.17
N VAL A 578 -25.31 47.00 -2.26
CA VAL A 578 -25.61 48.45 -2.37
C VAL A 578 -25.47 49.22 -1.04
N ARG A 579 -25.25 48.52 0.09
CA ARG A 579 -25.29 49.08 1.45
C ARG A 579 -23.92 49.49 2.05
N ILE A 580 -22.94 49.83 1.20
CA ILE A 580 -21.63 50.39 1.60
C ILE A 580 -21.61 51.90 1.34
#